data_AF-A1ZBF1-F1
#
_entry.id   AF-A1ZBF1-F1
#
_cell.length_a   1.000
_cell.length_b   1.000
_cell.length_c   1.000
_cell.angle_alpha   90.00
_cell.angle_beta   90.00
_cell.angle_gamma   90.00
#
_symmetry.space_group_name_H-M   'P 1'
#
loop_
_entity.id
_entity.type
_entity.pdbx_description
1 polymer ?
#
loop_
_entity_poly.entity_id
_entity_poly.type
_entity_poly.pdbx_seq_one_letter_code
_entity_poly.pdbx_strand_id
1 'polypeptide(L)'
;MTDLKLTVALTSVNAENMSRHDMLQWVNNMVHGHFKKIEELCSGAAYCQMMEMIFPNCINLKRVKMTAKLEHEYLHNLRLFQEAFNRLKLDKTVPIDRLIKGRFQDNFEFLQWFKKFFDSQAPGLENIKSLANAPLAKPIKPRQFAKERSPVNANDDALKELIDEMKNLSLKREDIMEASNQIYNKLRLVEDLVNDMINNNQLVELCKRIQAVLYKTIDGEINEEPVEVNEDNGDEGAEHADPNDGLY
;
A
#
# COMPACT_ATOMS: atom_id res chain seq x y z
N MET A 1 -29.09 17.91 -7.06
CA MET A 1 -27.89 18.21 -6.24
C MET A 1 -27.90 17.22 -5.10
N THR A 2 -27.07 16.18 -5.17
CA THR A 2 -26.93 15.17 -4.13
C THR A 2 -25.64 15.47 -3.37
N ASP A 3 -25.76 16.08 -2.19
CA ASP A 3 -24.69 16.21 -1.21
C ASP A 3 -24.36 14.81 -0.67
N LEU A 4 -23.41 14.10 -1.28
CA LEU A 4 -22.78 12.94 -0.66
C LEU A 4 -21.80 13.45 0.41
N LYS A 5 -22.29 13.59 1.63
CA LYS A 5 -21.47 13.80 2.82
C LYS A 5 -20.87 12.44 3.22
N LEU A 6 -19.65 12.13 2.75
CA LEU A 6 -18.93 10.95 3.21
C LEU A 6 -18.37 11.21 4.61
N THR A 7 -19.12 10.75 5.61
CA THR A 7 -18.68 10.72 7.01
C THR A 7 -18.06 9.36 7.27
N VAL A 8 -16.81 9.34 7.73
CA VAL A 8 -16.11 8.10 8.14
C VAL A 8 -16.81 7.53 9.38
N ALA A 9 -17.68 6.54 9.19
CA ALA A 9 -18.19 5.73 10.28
C ALA A 9 -17.16 4.64 10.59
N LEU A 10 -16.69 4.60 11.84
CA LEU A 10 -15.72 3.66 12.40
C LEU A 10 -16.25 2.20 12.38
N THR A 11 -16.35 1.60 11.21
CA THR A 11 -16.79 0.21 11.03
C THR A 11 -15.79 -0.55 10.16
N SER A 12 -14.55 -0.63 10.63
CA SER A 12 -13.69 -1.77 10.31
C SER A 12 -12.86 -2.07 11.55
N VAL A 13 -13.35 -3.05 12.30
CA VAL A 13 -12.71 -3.58 13.51
C VAL A 13 -11.55 -4.54 13.15
N ASN A 14 -11.16 -4.61 11.87
CA ASN A 14 -10.18 -5.58 11.34
C ASN A 14 -8.92 -4.93 10.75
N ALA A 15 -8.72 -3.62 10.89
CA ALA A 15 -7.41 -3.01 10.63
C ALA A 15 -6.57 -3.13 11.89
N GLU A 16 -6.07 -4.35 12.15
CA GLU A 16 -5.04 -4.60 13.15
C GLU A 16 -3.92 -3.57 13.02
N ASN A 17 -3.34 -3.15 14.14
CA ASN A 17 -2.31 -2.11 14.18
C ASN A 17 -1.08 -2.56 13.38
N MET A 18 -1.04 -2.22 12.09
CA MET A 18 0.08 -2.56 11.19
C MET A 18 1.40 -2.09 11.80
N SER A 19 2.42 -2.95 11.72
CA SER A 19 3.76 -2.56 12.16
C SER A 19 4.31 -1.44 11.28
N ARG A 20 5.36 -0.77 11.76
CA ARG A 20 6.07 0.26 10.98
C ARG A 20 6.61 -0.29 9.65
N HIS A 21 7.03 -1.56 9.63
CA HIS A 21 7.55 -2.22 8.43
C HIS A 21 6.43 -2.50 7.42
N ASP A 22 5.31 -3.07 7.89
CA ASP A 22 4.16 -3.36 7.03
C ASP A 22 3.57 -2.09 6.44
N MET A 23 3.51 -1.02 7.24
CA MET A 23 2.99 0.27 6.80
C MET A 23 3.88 0.88 5.71
N LEU A 24 5.19 0.79 5.88
CA LEU A 24 6.17 1.28 4.89
C LEU A 24 6.12 0.45 3.60
N GLN A 25 6.04 -0.88 3.74
CA GLN A 25 5.87 -1.79 2.61
C GLN A 25 4.57 -1.52 1.87
N TRP A 26 3.47 -1.26 2.58
CA TRP A 26 2.20 -0.85 1.96
C TRP A 26 2.36 0.41 1.11
N VAL A 27 2.98 1.47 1.66
CA VAL A 27 3.20 2.70 0.88
C VAL A 27 4.07 2.43 -0.34
N ASN A 28 5.18 1.70 -0.19
CA ASN A 28 6.06 1.34 -1.29
C ASN A 28 5.32 0.58 -2.40
N ASN A 29 4.44 -0.36 -2.02
CA ASN A 29 3.63 -1.11 -2.99
C ASN A 29 2.63 -0.23 -3.72
N MET A 30 1.98 0.72 -3.02
CA MET A 30 0.99 1.61 -3.63
C MET A 30 1.61 2.54 -4.65
N VAL A 31 2.75 3.16 -4.31
CA VAL A 31 3.35 4.21 -5.15
C VAL A 31 4.57 3.78 -5.94
N HIS A 32 4.90 2.49 -5.90
CA HIS A 32 6.15 1.94 -6.43
C HIS A 32 7.37 2.70 -5.88
N GLY A 33 7.35 2.95 -4.57
CA GLY A 33 8.38 3.67 -3.83
C GLY A 33 9.46 2.76 -3.27
N HIS A 34 10.52 3.39 -2.75
CA HIS A 34 11.64 2.72 -2.05
C HIS A 34 11.96 3.41 -0.73
N PHE A 35 10.92 3.82 0.01
CA PHE A 35 11.07 4.40 1.34
C PHE A 35 11.63 3.33 2.27
N LYS A 36 12.69 3.68 3.01
CA LYS A 36 13.34 2.88 4.05
C LYS A 36 12.93 3.30 5.45
N LYS A 37 12.42 4.53 5.59
CA LYS A 37 11.99 5.11 6.88
C LYS A 37 10.67 5.85 6.72
N ILE A 38 9.83 5.81 7.75
CA ILE A 38 8.52 6.48 7.75
C ILE A 38 8.68 8.00 7.65
N GLU A 39 9.77 8.52 8.20
CA GLU A 39 10.16 9.94 8.16
C GLU A 39 10.31 10.47 6.74
N GLU A 40 10.63 9.63 5.75
CA GLU A 40 10.78 10.05 4.34
C GLU A 40 9.44 10.46 3.71
N LEU A 41 8.32 10.04 4.31
CA LEU A 41 6.98 10.45 3.88
C LEU A 41 6.69 11.92 4.19
N CYS A 42 7.54 12.59 4.99
CA CYS A 42 7.45 14.03 5.22
C CYS A 42 7.51 14.84 3.92
N SER A 43 8.09 14.27 2.85
CA SER A 43 8.15 14.88 1.53
C SER A 43 6.79 15.16 0.89
N GLY A 44 5.72 14.50 1.35
CA GLY A 44 4.35 14.67 0.86
C GLY A 44 4.08 14.04 -0.52
N ALA A 45 5.11 13.59 -1.25
CA ALA A 45 4.96 13.09 -2.61
C ALA A 45 4.12 11.81 -2.67
N ALA A 46 4.39 10.85 -1.78
CA ALA A 46 3.63 9.60 -1.70
C ALA A 46 2.15 9.84 -1.37
N TYR A 47 1.85 10.75 -0.44
CA TYR A 47 0.46 11.12 -0.11
C TYR A 47 -0.27 11.72 -1.32
N CYS A 48 0.39 12.60 -2.08
CA CYS A 48 -0.19 13.15 -3.31
C CYS A 48 -0.51 12.05 -4.34
N GLN A 49 0.40 11.09 -4.53
CA GLN A 49 0.20 9.98 -5.46
C GLN A 49 -0.95 9.07 -5.01
N MET A 50 -0.97 8.67 -3.74
CA MET A 50 -2.04 7.82 -3.20
C MET A 50 -3.40 8.53 -3.24
N MET A 51 -3.45 9.85 -3.01
CA MET A 51 -4.68 10.63 -3.12
C MET A 51 -5.23 10.62 -4.55
N GLU A 52 -4.36 10.78 -5.55
CA GLU A 52 -4.73 10.72 -6.97
C GLU A 52 -5.24 9.32 -7.38
N MET A 53 -4.78 8.27 -6.71
CA MET A 53 -5.28 6.90 -6.93
C MET A 53 -6.74 6.76 -6.47
N ILE A 54 -7.07 7.22 -5.25
CA ILE A 54 -8.44 7.10 -4.72
C ILE A 54 -9.41 8.11 -5.36
N PHE A 55 -8.92 9.30 -5.73
CA PHE A 55 -9.71 10.35 -6.37
C PHE A 55 -9.00 10.86 -7.63
N PRO A 56 -9.32 10.30 -8.81
CA PRO A 56 -8.70 10.73 -10.05
C PRO A 56 -8.88 12.22 -10.33
N ASN A 57 -7.81 12.87 -10.80
CA ASN A 57 -7.68 14.30 -11.03
C ASN A 57 -7.74 15.17 -9.77
N CYS A 58 -7.73 14.61 -8.55
CA CYS A 58 -7.76 15.37 -7.31
C CYS A 58 -6.50 16.24 -7.11
N ILE A 59 -5.35 15.80 -7.62
CA ILE A 59 -4.07 16.50 -7.53
C ILE A 59 -3.42 16.52 -8.90
N ASN A 60 -2.95 17.70 -9.33
CA ASN A 60 -2.13 17.76 -10.54
C ASN A 60 -0.73 17.21 -10.23
N LEU A 61 -0.52 15.91 -10.50
CA LEU A 61 0.75 15.23 -10.23
C LEU A 61 1.95 15.89 -10.93
N LYS A 62 1.76 16.63 -12.03
CA LYS A 62 2.85 17.37 -12.69
C LYS A 62 3.40 18.51 -11.83
N ARG A 63 2.63 19.01 -10.85
CA ARG A 63 3.07 20.04 -9.89
C ARG A 63 3.77 19.46 -8.67
N VAL A 64 3.66 18.15 -8.44
CA VAL A 64 4.24 17.48 -7.28
C VAL A 64 5.74 17.28 -7.51
N LYS A 65 6.55 17.70 -6.54
CA LYS A 65 8.00 17.49 -6.56
C LYS A 65 8.31 16.07 -6.08
N MET A 66 8.38 15.13 -7.02
CA MET A 66 8.57 13.69 -6.72
C MET A 66 9.93 13.37 -6.07
N THR A 67 10.95 14.18 -6.33
CA THR A 67 12.31 14.02 -5.79
C THR A 67 12.68 15.16 -4.83
N ALA A 68 11.70 15.63 -4.04
CA ALA A 68 11.90 16.71 -3.08
C ALA A 68 12.98 16.34 -2.04
N LYS A 69 13.85 17.29 -1.70
CA LYS A 69 14.92 17.10 -0.70
C LYS A 69 14.99 18.21 0.36
N LEU A 70 14.34 19.34 0.11
CA LEU A 70 14.39 20.52 0.99
C LEU A 70 13.02 20.78 1.64
N GLU A 71 13.00 21.30 2.86
CA GLU A 71 11.77 21.52 3.63
C GLU A 71 10.72 22.36 2.88
N HIS A 72 11.16 23.37 2.12
CA HIS A 72 10.25 24.20 1.31
C HIS A 72 9.58 23.42 0.16
N GLU A 73 10.20 22.33 -0.31
CA GLU A 73 9.63 21.43 -1.31
C GLU A 73 8.61 20.48 -0.69
N TYR A 74 8.88 20.01 0.53
CA TYR A 74 7.94 19.21 1.32
C TYR A 74 6.67 20.01 1.61
N LEU A 75 6.85 21.26 2.05
CA LEU A 75 5.75 22.20 2.28
C LEU A 75 4.91 22.42 1.03
N HIS A 76 5.55 22.58 -0.15
CA HIS A 76 4.84 22.70 -1.43
C HIS A 76 3.97 21.47 -1.72
N ASN A 77 4.53 20.26 -1.60
CA ASN A 77 3.79 19.02 -1.83
C ASN A 77 2.62 18.85 -0.82
N LEU A 78 2.85 19.08 0.47
CA LEU A 78 1.82 18.94 1.50
C LEU A 78 0.71 19.99 1.37
N ARG A 79 1.00 21.18 0.83
CA ARG A 79 -0.03 22.16 0.48
C ARG A 79 -0.90 21.67 -0.69
N LEU A 80 -0.31 21.09 -1.73
CA LEU A 80 -1.09 20.48 -2.82
C LEU A 80 -2.01 19.36 -2.31
N PHE A 81 -1.51 18.56 -1.37
CA PHE A 81 -2.29 17.52 -0.72
C PHE A 81 -3.45 18.09 0.11
N GLN A 82 -3.22 19.14 0.91
CA GLN A 82 -4.28 19.83 1.65
C GLN A 82 -5.31 20.51 0.70
N GLU A 83 -4.87 21.07 -0.42
CA GLU A 83 -5.76 21.61 -1.45
C GLU A 83 -6.72 20.53 -2.00
N ALA A 84 -6.26 19.28 -2.14
CA ALA A 84 -7.10 18.16 -2.53
C ALA A 84 -8.18 17.85 -1.48
N PHE A 85 -7.80 17.84 -0.21
CA PHE A 85 -8.75 17.66 0.92
C PHE A 85 -9.83 18.74 0.91
N ASN A 86 -9.42 20.00 0.76
CA ASN A 86 -10.35 21.13 0.70
C ASN A 86 -11.31 20.99 -0.48
N ARG A 87 -10.82 20.58 -1.65
CA ARG A 87 -11.64 20.44 -2.86
C ARG A 87 -12.63 19.28 -2.77
N LEU A 88 -12.25 18.21 -2.08
CA LEU A 88 -13.10 17.05 -1.80
C LEU A 88 -13.96 17.23 -0.54
N LYS A 89 -13.84 18.37 0.14
CA LYS A 89 -14.55 18.72 1.38
C LYS A 89 -14.34 17.68 2.50
N LEU A 90 -13.10 17.21 2.66
CA LEU A 90 -12.71 16.31 3.74
C LEU A 90 -12.43 17.12 5.02
N ASP A 91 -13.08 16.77 6.13
CA ASP A 91 -12.98 17.51 7.41
C ASP A 91 -11.62 17.37 8.13
N LYS A 92 -10.73 16.47 7.68
CA LYS A 92 -9.44 16.25 8.35
C LYS A 92 -8.45 17.37 8.01
N THR A 93 -7.96 18.04 9.04
CA THR A 93 -6.78 18.93 8.93
C THR A 93 -5.49 18.11 8.86
N VAL A 94 -4.65 18.38 7.84
CA VAL A 94 -3.32 17.80 7.72
C VAL A 94 -2.35 18.58 8.62
N PRO A 95 -1.62 17.93 9.55
CA PRO A 95 -0.69 18.61 10.46
C PRO A 95 0.64 18.96 9.77
N ILE A 96 0.58 19.81 8.74
CA ILE A 96 1.71 20.12 7.84
C ILE A 96 2.97 20.51 8.62
N ASP A 97 2.85 21.43 9.58
CA ASP A 97 3.98 21.96 10.36
C ASP A 97 4.73 20.88 11.16
N ARG A 98 4.05 19.79 11.52
CA ARG A 98 4.65 18.66 12.24
C ARG A 98 5.27 17.67 11.26
N LEU A 99 4.57 17.37 10.17
CA LEU A 99 5.03 16.40 9.15
C LEU A 99 6.34 16.87 8.50
N ILE A 100 6.43 18.14 8.10
CA ILE A 100 7.62 18.69 7.41
C ILE A 100 8.91 18.57 8.22
N LYS A 101 8.81 18.41 9.55
CA LYS A 101 9.98 18.24 10.44
C LYS A 101 10.57 16.84 10.39
N GLY A 102 9.93 15.90 9.69
CA GLY A 102 10.46 14.54 9.49
C GLY A 102 10.58 13.75 10.78
N ARG A 103 9.78 14.05 11.81
CA ARG A 103 9.79 13.30 13.07
C ARG A 103 8.99 12.01 12.91
N PHE A 104 9.55 10.90 13.39
CA PHE A 104 8.94 9.56 13.29
C PHE A 104 7.51 9.54 13.84
N GLN A 105 7.31 9.99 15.09
CA GLN A 105 6.03 9.90 15.77
C GLN A 105 4.91 10.64 15.02
N ASP A 106 5.16 11.89 14.62
CA ASP A 106 4.18 12.71 13.90
C ASP A 106 3.83 12.09 12.52
N ASN A 107 4.83 11.59 11.80
CA ASN A 107 4.62 10.96 10.49
C ASN A 107 3.90 9.61 10.60
N PHE A 108 4.24 8.80 11.61
CA PHE A 108 3.62 7.49 11.80
C PHE A 108 2.15 7.60 12.24
N GLU A 109 1.84 8.50 13.18
CA GLU A 109 0.46 8.77 13.59
C GLU A 109 -0.40 9.21 12.39
N PHE A 110 0.12 10.14 11.58
CA PHE A 110 -0.59 10.59 10.39
C PHE A 110 -0.76 9.48 9.35
N LEU A 111 0.26 8.64 9.15
CA LEU A 111 0.22 7.52 8.22
C LEU A 111 -0.82 6.47 8.64
N GLN A 112 -0.91 6.14 9.93
CA GLN A 112 -1.95 5.24 10.44
C GLN A 112 -3.36 5.77 10.17
N TRP A 113 -3.57 7.07 10.40
CA TRP A 113 -4.83 7.72 10.04
C TRP A 113 -5.07 7.66 8.53
N PHE A 114 -4.06 7.97 7.72
CA PHE A 114 -4.17 7.99 6.27
C PHE A 114 -4.45 6.61 5.70
N LYS A 115 -3.90 5.53 6.26
CA LYS A 115 -4.21 4.14 5.88
C LYS A 115 -5.69 3.83 6.07
N LYS A 116 -6.24 4.13 7.25
CA LYS A 116 -7.68 3.93 7.53
C LYS A 116 -8.55 4.75 6.59
N PHE A 117 -8.15 5.99 6.31
CA PHE A 117 -8.80 6.83 5.32
C PHE A 117 -8.73 6.20 3.92
N PHE A 118 -7.56 5.80 3.45
CA PHE A 118 -7.35 5.18 2.14
C PHE A 118 -8.19 3.91 1.99
N ASP A 119 -8.18 3.00 2.96
CA ASP A 119 -8.98 1.77 2.94
C ASP A 119 -10.48 2.05 2.92
N SER A 120 -10.95 3.12 3.56
CA SER A 120 -12.36 3.50 3.50
C SER A 120 -12.80 4.03 2.12
N GLN A 121 -11.86 4.55 1.33
CA GLN A 121 -12.13 5.10 -0.01
C GLN A 121 -11.78 4.12 -1.14
N ALA A 122 -10.87 3.16 -0.89
CA ALA A 122 -10.39 2.20 -1.86
C ALA A 122 -11.46 1.24 -2.46
N PRO A 123 -12.57 0.87 -1.77
CA PRO A 123 -13.68 0.16 -2.41
C PRO A 123 -14.30 0.95 -3.57
N GLY A 124 -14.12 2.28 -3.58
CA GLY A 124 -14.44 3.12 -4.71
C GLY A 124 -13.52 2.93 -5.92
N LEU A 125 -12.29 2.44 -5.74
CA LEU A 125 -11.30 2.32 -6.81
C LEU A 125 -11.65 1.26 -7.85
N GLU A 126 -12.24 0.13 -7.44
CA GLU A 126 -12.74 -0.90 -8.36
C GLU A 126 -13.99 -0.42 -9.12
N ASN A 127 -14.85 0.32 -8.42
CA ASN A 127 -16.05 0.92 -8.99
C ASN A 127 -15.73 2.09 -9.95
N ILE A 128 -14.74 2.93 -9.63
CA ILE A 128 -14.33 4.08 -10.43
C ILE A 128 -13.49 3.63 -11.64
N LYS A 129 -12.65 2.60 -11.53
CA LYS A 129 -12.00 1.99 -12.71
C LYS A 129 -13.03 1.42 -13.68
N SER A 130 -14.13 0.88 -13.16
CA SER A 130 -15.27 0.41 -13.96
C SER A 130 -16.10 1.55 -14.54
N LEU A 131 -16.25 2.67 -13.81
CA LEU A 131 -17.00 3.85 -14.25
C LEU A 131 -16.20 4.77 -15.20
N ALA A 132 -14.87 4.77 -15.13
CA ALA A 132 -13.99 5.49 -16.05
C ALA A 132 -14.01 4.90 -17.47
N ASN A 133 -14.47 3.66 -17.64
CA ASN A 133 -14.76 3.02 -18.91
C ASN A 133 -16.20 3.24 -19.41
N ALA A 134 -17.07 3.86 -18.61
CA ALA A 134 -18.37 4.30 -19.08
C ALA A 134 -18.21 5.67 -19.79
N PRO A 135 -18.83 5.88 -20.97
CA PRO A 135 -18.71 7.14 -21.68
C PRO A 135 -19.18 8.29 -20.79
N LEU A 136 -18.24 9.14 -20.36
CA LEU A 136 -18.53 10.36 -19.61
C LEU A 136 -19.58 11.15 -20.37
N ALA A 137 -20.79 11.21 -19.82
CA ALA A 137 -21.80 12.15 -20.27
C ALA A 137 -21.21 13.55 -20.12
N LYS A 138 -20.85 14.15 -21.26
CA LYS A 138 -20.27 15.50 -21.32
C LYS A 138 -21.17 16.46 -20.54
N PRO A 139 -20.61 17.37 -19.71
CA PRO A 139 -21.41 18.42 -19.09
C PRO A 139 -22.12 19.20 -20.19
N ILE A 140 -23.45 19.33 -20.04
CA ILE A 140 -24.30 20.12 -20.93
C ILE A 140 -23.79 21.56 -20.89
N LYS A 141 -23.09 21.99 -21.94
CA LYS A 141 -22.81 23.39 -22.21
C LYS A 141 -24.04 24.04 -22.84
N PRO A 142 -24.41 25.27 -22.48
CA PRO A 142 -25.46 26.00 -23.20
C PRO A 142 -25.10 26.15 -24.68
N ARG A 143 -26.05 25.74 -25.52
CA ARG A 143 -26.10 25.71 -26.98
C ARG A 143 -25.60 27.00 -27.65
N GLN A 144 -24.58 26.89 -28.53
CA GLN A 144 -24.49 27.64 -29.80
C GLN A 144 -23.74 26.83 -30.90
N PHE A 145 -24.46 26.65 -32.01
CA PHE A 145 -24.11 26.46 -33.43
C PHE A 145 -22.97 25.54 -33.93
N ALA A 146 -23.34 24.82 -35.00
CA ALA A 146 -22.54 24.30 -36.13
C ALA A 146 -21.84 22.92 -36.01
N LYS A 147 -22.62 21.94 -36.50
CA LYS A 147 -22.34 20.64 -37.12
C LYS A 147 -21.04 20.54 -37.95
N GLU A 148 -20.14 19.64 -37.58
CA GLU A 148 -19.24 18.92 -38.50
C GLU A 148 -19.10 17.44 -38.08
N ARG A 149 -19.16 16.54 -39.07
CA ARG A 149 -19.03 15.08 -38.93
C ARG A 149 -17.59 14.68 -39.28
N SER A 150 -16.92 13.94 -38.40
CA SER A 150 -15.63 13.27 -38.67
C SER A 150 -15.55 11.93 -37.91
N PRO A 151 -14.75 10.95 -38.40
CA PRO A 151 -15.03 9.51 -38.33
C PRO A 151 -14.59 8.84 -37.01
N VAL A 152 -15.40 7.91 -36.49
CA VAL A 152 -15.34 7.42 -35.09
C VAL A 152 -14.71 6.02 -34.93
N ASN A 153 -14.12 5.39 -35.97
CA ASN A 153 -13.71 3.98 -35.83
C ASN A 153 -12.24 3.73 -35.43
N ALA A 154 -11.29 4.62 -35.71
CA ALA A 154 -9.86 4.32 -35.45
C ALA A 154 -9.47 4.33 -33.95
N ASN A 155 -10.16 5.15 -33.13
CA ASN A 155 -9.86 5.24 -31.70
C ASN A 155 -10.36 4.02 -30.92
N ASP A 156 -11.34 3.30 -31.44
CA ASP A 156 -11.94 2.14 -30.78
C ASP A 156 -11.03 0.92 -30.89
N ASP A 157 -10.31 0.77 -32.01
CA ASP A 157 -9.34 -0.32 -32.21
C ASP A 157 -8.09 -0.12 -31.34
N ALA A 158 -7.55 1.10 -31.26
CA ALA A 158 -6.42 1.41 -30.38
C ALA A 158 -6.77 1.21 -28.89
N LEU A 159 -8.00 1.51 -28.49
CA LEU A 159 -8.46 1.27 -27.12
C LEU A 159 -8.59 -0.24 -26.83
N LYS A 160 -9.06 -1.04 -27.79
CA LYS A 160 -9.12 -2.51 -27.66
C LYS A 160 -7.71 -3.12 -27.54
N GLU A 161 -6.78 -2.69 -28.37
CA GLU A 161 -5.37 -3.14 -28.29
C GLU A 161 -4.77 -2.83 -26.92
N LEU A 162 -5.00 -1.63 -26.37
CA LEU A 162 -4.52 -1.25 -25.04
C LEU A 162 -5.16 -2.08 -23.92
N ILE A 163 -6.45 -2.40 -24.03
CA ILE A 163 -7.16 -3.26 -23.07
C ILE A 163 -6.59 -4.68 -23.11
N ASP A 164 -6.33 -5.23 -24.30
CA ASP A 164 -5.75 -6.56 -24.45
C ASP A 164 -4.29 -6.61 -23.97
N GLU A 165 -3.50 -5.54 -24.21
CA GLU A 165 -2.16 -5.40 -23.63
C GLU A 165 -2.22 -5.35 -22.10
N MET A 166 -3.17 -4.62 -21.51
CA MET A 166 -3.35 -4.55 -20.05
C MET A 166 -3.74 -5.90 -19.44
N LYS A 167 -4.59 -6.69 -20.12
CA LYS A 167 -4.91 -8.07 -19.71
C LYS A 167 -3.69 -8.98 -19.79
N ASN A 168 -2.93 -8.92 -20.88
CA ASN A 168 -1.72 -9.71 -21.08
C ASN A 168 -0.65 -9.37 -20.03
N LEU A 169 -0.46 -8.09 -19.70
CA LEU A 169 0.44 -7.64 -18.64
C LEU A 169 -0.03 -8.11 -17.26
N SER A 170 -1.35 -8.08 -17.00
CA SER A 170 -1.91 -8.58 -15.75
C SER A 170 -1.66 -10.09 -15.58
N LEU A 171 -1.82 -10.88 -16.65
CA LEU A 171 -1.56 -12.31 -16.63
C LEU A 171 -0.08 -12.61 -16.38
N LYS A 172 0.82 -11.95 -17.15
CA LYS A 172 2.27 -12.08 -16.94
C LYS A 172 2.71 -11.70 -15.52
N ARG A 173 2.08 -10.69 -14.92
CA ARG A 173 2.34 -10.30 -13.54
C ARG A 173 1.94 -11.40 -12.55
N GLU A 174 0.80 -12.06 -12.77
CA GLU A 174 0.37 -13.19 -11.94
C GLU A 174 1.34 -14.37 -12.07
N ASP A 175 1.73 -14.72 -13.30
CA ASP A 175 2.72 -15.78 -13.56
C ASP A 175 4.07 -15.49 -12.88
N ILE A 176 4.55 -14.24 -12.95
CA ILE A 176 5.79 -13.80 -12.27
C ILE A 176 5.61 -13.87 -10.75
N MET A 177 4.45 -13.50 -10.21
CA MET A 177 4.16 -13.55 -8.78
C MET A 177 4.16 -14.99 -8.28
N GLU A 178 3.53 -15.91 -9.02
CA GLU A 178 3.52 -17.33 -8.68
C GLU A 178 4.92 -17.94 -8.75
N ALA A 179 5.70 -17.62 -9.79
CA ALA A 179 7.11 -18.04 -9.89
C ALA A 179 7.97 -17.49 -8.74
N SER A 180 7.76 -16.23 -8.36
CA SER A 180 8.43 -15.58 -7.23
C SER A 180 8.07 -16.28 -5.91
N ASN A 181 6.78 -16.53 -5.67
CA ASN A 181 6.29 -17.26 -4.49
C ASN A 181 6.88 -18.68 -4.42
N GLN A 182 7.00 -19.38 -5.56
CA GLN A 182 7.66 -20.69 -5.61
C GLN A 182 9.15 -20.61 -5.22
N ILE A 183 9.87 -19.56 -5.66
CA ILE A 183 11.27 -19.34 -5.26
C ILE A 183 11.37 -19.04 -3.77
N TYR A 184 10.53 -18.13 -3.24
CA TYR A 184 10.51 -17.81 -1.81
C TYR A 184 10.18 -19.04 -0.95
N ASN A 185 9.19 -19.84 -1.34
CA ASN A 185 8.86 -21.08 -0.64
C ASN A 185 10.03 -22.08 -0.65
N LYS A 186 10.74 -22.22 -1.78
CA LYS A 186 11.95 -23.06 -1.84
C LYS A 186 13.06 -22.53 -0.94
N LEU A 187 13.31 -21.21 -0.92
CA LEU A 187 14.30 -20.59 -0.04
C LEU A 187 13.95 -20.78 1.44
N ARG A 188 12.68 -20.63 1.80
CA ARG A 188 12.17 -20.89 3.16
C ARG A 188 12.38 -22.35 3.58
N LEU A 189 12.07 -23.31 2.71
CA LEU A 189 12.35 -24.73 2.99
C LEU A 189 13.85 -25.01 3.18
N VAL A 190 14.73 -24.32 2.44
CA VAL A 190 16.18 -24.41 2.65
C VAL A 190 16.58 -23.79 3.99
N GLU A 191 16.02 -22.65 4.37
CA GLU A 191 16.24 -22.01 5.66
C GLU A 191 15.81 -22.91 6.82
N ASP A 192 14.61 -23.48 6.76
CA ASP A 192 14.08 -24.42 7.75
C ASP A 192 14.98 -25.66 7.88
N LEU A 193 15.42 -26.24 6.76
CA LEU A 193 16.33 -27.39 6.74
C LEU A 193 17.70 -27.04 7.34
N VAL A 194 18.24 -25.87 7.01
CA VAL A 194 19.54 -25.41 7.53
C VAL A 194 19.45 -25.16 9.04
N ASN A 195 18.35 -24.57 9.52
CA ASN A 195 18.09 -24.34 10.94
C ASN A 195 17.91 -25.67 11.70
N ASP A 196 17.15 -26.63 11.15
CA ASP A 196 17.00 -27.97 11.73
C ASP A 196 18.35 -28.70 11.84
N MET A 197 19.18 -28.65 10.79
CA MET A 197 20.53 -29.23 10.83
C MET A 197 21.44 -28.57 11.88
N ILE A 198 21.36 -27.24 12.05
CA ILE A 198 22.10 -26.52 13.10
C ILE A 198 21.62 -26.96 14.48
N ASN A 199 20.30 -27.03 14.70
CA ASN A 199 19.70 -27.45 15.97
C ASN A 199 20.07 -28.90 16.33
N ASN A 200 20.18 -29.78 15.32
CA ASN A 200 20.64 -31.16 15.46
C ASN A 200 22.18 -31.30 15.49
N ASN A 201 22.92 -30.18 15.49
CA ASN A 201 24.38 -30.10 15.55
C ASN A 201 25.08 -30.84 14.38
N GLN A 202 24.43 -30.88 13.21
CA GLN A 202 24.91 -31.52 11.98
C GLN A 202 25.45 -30.49 11.00
N LEU A 203 26.66 -30.72 10.46
CA LEU A 203 27.29 -29.88 9.42
C LEU A 203 27.24 -28.36 9.72
N VAL A 204 27.32 -27.96 10.99
CA VAL A 204 27.06 -26.60 11.47
C VAL A 204 27.86 -25.53 10.70
N GLU A 205 29.13 -25.78 10.40
CA GLU A 205 29.98 -24.85 9.64
C GLU A 205 29.49 -24.63 8.21
N LEU A 206 29.00 -25.69 7.55
CA LEU A 206 28.38 -25.58 6.22
C LEU A 206 27.06 -24.82 6.32
N CYS A 207 26.23 -25.15 7.31
CA CYS A 207 24.94 -24.50 7.54
C CYS A 207 25.10 -22.98 7.79
N LYS A 208 26.07 -22.57 8.60
CA LYS A 208 26.39 -21.13 8.81
C LYS A 208 26.80 -20.41 7.53
N ARG A 209 27.54 -21.07 6.63
CA ARG A 209 27.89 -20.51 5.32
C ARG A 209 26.67 -20.38 4.42
N ILE A 210 25.73 -21.32 4.48
CA ILE A 210 24.47 -21.25 3.73
C ILE A 210 23.60 -20.10 4.29
N GLN A 211 23.45 -19.99 5.61
CA GLN A 211 22.73 -18.85 6.24
C GLN A 211 23.32 -17.51 5.82
N ALA A 212 24.65 -17.37 5.79
CA ALA A 212 25.31 -16.14 5.35
C ALA A 212 24.97 -15.77 3.89
N VAL A 213 24.63 -16.75 3.03
CA VAL A 213 24.15 -16.51 1.66
C VAL A 213 22.66 -16.17 1.65
N LEU A 214 21.84 -16.91 2.42
CA LEU A 214 20.39 -16.68 2.50
C LEU A 214 20.03 -15.29 3.04
N TYR A 215 20.76 -14.81 4.05
CA TYR A 215 20.51 -13.51 4.68
C TYR A 215 21.29 -12.35 4.03
N LYS A 216 22.01 -12.61 2.95
CA LYS A 216 22.70 -11.56 2.20
C LYS A 216 21.68 -10.78 1.38
N THR A 217 21.56 -9.49 1.67
CA THR A 217 20.80 -8.57 0.83
C THR A 217 21.44 -8.43 -0.55
N ILE A 218 20.67 -7.93 -1.53
CA ILE A 218 21.17 -7.69 -2.90
C ILE A 218 22.41 -6.77 -2.90
N ASP A 219 22.52 -5.87 -1.92
CA ASP A 219 23.64 -4.94 -1.75
C ASP A 219 24.85 -5.56 -1.00
N GLY A 220 24.71 -6.80 -0.52
CA GLY A 220 25.76 -7.54 0.16
C GLY A 220 25.83 -7.35 1.68
N GLU A 221 24.89 -6.61 2.28
CA GLU A 221 24.74 -6.48 3.73
C GLU A 221 24.03 -7.73 4.29
N ILE A 222 24.48 -8.25 5.44
CA ILE A 222 23.86 -9.38 6.14
C ILE A 222 22.71 -8.83 6.99
N ASN A 223 21.48 -9.28 6.78
CA ASN A 223 20.37 -8.99 7.70
C ASN A 223 20.55 -9.86 8.97
N GLU A 224 20.94 -9.24 10.09
CA GLU A 224 21.19 -9.92 11.38
C GLU A 224 19.95 -10.07 12.29
N GLU A 225 18.72 -9.95 11.79
CA GLU A 225 17.53 -10.13 12.63
C GLU A 225 16.81 -11.45 12.31
N PRO A 226 16.81 -12.44 13.23
CA PRO A 226 15.89 -13.57 13.16
C PRO A 226 14.48 -13.04 13.35
N VAL A 227 13.58 -13.34 12.42
CA VAL A 227 12.14 -13.14 12.64
C VAL A 227 11.71 -14.20 13.65
N GLU A 228 11.49 -13.80 14.91
CA GLU A 228 10.83 -14.65 15.91
C GLU A 228 9.45 -15.04 15.37
N VAL A 229 9.30 -16.31 15.01
CA VAL A 229 8.00 -16.92 14.75
C VAL A 229 7.34 -17.10 16.11
N ASN A 230 6.40 -16.23 16.44
CA ASN A 230 5.46 -16.50 17.52
C ASN A 230 4.58 -17.67 17.10
N GLU A 231 4.91 -18.86 17.62
CA GLU A 231 3.99 -20.00 17.67
C GLU A 231 2.82 -19.64 18.60
N ASP A 232 1.77 -19.07 18.02
CA ASP A 232 0.48 -19.01 18.68
C ASP A 232 -0.11 -20.44 18.69
N ASN A 233 0.18 -21.15 19.77
CA ASN A 233 -0.47 -22.42 20.11
C ASN A 233 -1.94 -22.13 20.42
N GLY A 234 -2.78 -22.23 19.39
CA GLY A 234 -4.21 -22.43 19.55
C GLY A 234 -4.46 -23.86 20.05
N ASP A 235 -4.77 -23.99 21.33
CA ASP A 235 -5.59 -25.12 21.82
C ASP A 235 -6.74 -24.52 22.65
N GLU A 236 -7.89 -24.41 21.99
CA GLU A 236 -9.17 -24.06 22.60
C GLU A 236 -9.65 -25.23 23.48
N GLY A 237 -10.21 -24.87 24.63
CA GLY A 237 -10.47 -25.81 25.71
C GLY A 237 -11.53 -26.87 25.42
N ALA A 238 -11.41 -27.96 26.17
CA ALA A 238 -12.51 -28.86 26.46
C ALA A 238 -12.58 -29.11 27.97
N GLU A 239 -13.77 -28.86 28.49
CA GLU A 239 -14.20 -29.02 29.87
C GLU A 239 -13.86 -30.41 30.44
N HIS A 240 -13.47 -30.46 31.71
CA HIS A 240 -13.96 -31.50 32.60
C HIS A 240 -13.96 -30.99 34.05
N ALA A 241 -15.17 -30.83 34.58
CA ALA A 241 -15.43 -30.60 35.99
C ALA A 241 -15.20 -31.91 36.76
N ASP A 242 -14.46 -31.83 37.87
CA ASP A 242 -14.56 -32.78 38.97
C ASP A 242 -14.60 -31.99 40.29
N PRO A 243 -15.74 -31.97 41.00
CA PRO A 243 -15.82 -31.44 42.35
C PRO A 243 -15.74 -32.59 43.35
N ASN A 244 -14.73 -32.58 44.24
CA ASN A 244 -14.77 -33.01 45.65
C ASN A 244 -13.47 -33.71 46.10
N ASP A 245 -12.56 -32.95 46.71
CA ASP A 245 -11.80 -33.38 47.89
C ASP A 245 -11.20 -32.10 48.49
N GLY A 246 -11.56 -31.64 49.69
CA GLY A 246 -11.76 -32.42 50.89
C GLY A 246 -10.52 -32.27 51.77
N LEU A 247 -10.52 -31.23 52.61
CA LEU A 247 -9.91 -31.17 53.94
C LEU A 247 -8.44 -31.65 54.07
N TYR A 248 -7.50 -30.71 54.15
CA TYR A 248 -6.68 -30.38 55.34
C TYR A 248 -5.82 -29.13 55.07
#